data_AF-A0A7C6KTG1-F1
#
_entry.id   AF-A0A7C6KTG1-F1
#
_cell.length_a   1.000
_cell.length_b   1.000
_cell.length_c   1.000
_cell.angle_alpha   90.00
_cell.angle_beta   90.00
_cell.angle_gamma   90.00
#
_symmetry.space_group_name_H-M   'P 1'
#
loop_
_entity.id
_entity.type
_entity.pdbx_description
1 polymer ?
#
loop_
_entity_poly.entity_id
_entity_poly.type
_entity_poly.pdbx_seq_one_letter_code
_entity_poly.pdbx_strand_id
1 'polypeptide(L)' 'MSNSKNIPIFTGVLAKFLLKKGLKLVDIAPNKNAPRETVFYFERTDKVWEAIKEF' A
#
# COMPACT_ATOMS: atom_id res chain seq x y z
N MET A 1 -18.77 1.23 -2.55
CA MET A 1 -18.10 0.76 -1.32
C MET A 1 -16.76 1.47 -1.17
N SER A 2 -16.66 2.49 -0.31
CA SER A 2 -15.37 3.08 0.05
C SER A 2 -14.81 2.25 1.20
N ASN A 3 -13.95 1.29 0.89
CA ASN A 3 -13.38 0.39 1.88
C ASN A 3 -12.26 1.16 2.61
N SER A 4 -12.65 1.97 3.60
CA SER A 4 -11.79 2.78 4.49
C SER A 4 -10.84 1.96 5.38
N LYS A 5 -10.58 0.70 5.02
CA LYS A 5 -9.87 -0.29 5.82
C LYS A 5 -8.47 -0.62 5.30
N ASN A 6 -8.01 -0.05 4.18
CA ASN A 6 -6.69 -0.35 3.64
C ASN A 6 -5.71 0.81 3.83
N ILE A 7 -4.41 0.52 3.76
CA ILE A 7 -3.32 1.50 3.82
C ILE A 7 -2.87 1.79 2.38
N PRO A 8 -3.10 3.00 1.85
CA PRO A 8 -2.65 3.36 0.51
C PRO A 8 -1.16 3.69 0.52
N ILE A 9 -0.42 3.06 -0.38
CA ILE A 9 1.00 3.28 -0.62
C ILE A 9 1.16 3.80 -2.04
N PHE A 10 1.79 4.96 -2.18
CA PHE A 10 1.89 5.68 -3.46
C PHE A 10 3.22 5.46 -4.18
N THR A 11 4.20 4.82 -3.53
CA THR A 11 5.53 4.58 -4.11
C THR A 11 5.74 3.09 -4.39
N GLY A 12 6.19 2.78 -5.61
CA GLY A 12 6.48 1.40 -6.00
C GLY A 12 7.63 0.76 -5.19
N VAL A 13 8.58 1.57 -4.71
CA VAL A 13 9.71 1.10 -3.89
C VAL A 13 9.23 0.59 -2.54
N LEU A 14 8.40 1.36 -1.83
CA LEU A 14 7.82 0.95 -0.55
C LEU A 14 6.87 -0.23 -0.74
N ALA A 15 6.01 -0.21 -1.76
CA ALA A 15 5.14 -1.34 -2.06
C ALA A 15 5.92 -2.64 -2.30
N LYS A 16 7.03 -2.59 -3.05
CA LYS A 16 7.93 -3.73 -3.27
C LYS A 16 8.57 -4.21 -1.98
N PHE A 17 8.98 -3.29 -1.09
CA PHE A 17 9.53 -3.64 0.22
C PHE A 17 8.50 -4.37 1.10
N LEU A 18 7.26 -3.87 1.17
CA LEU A 18 6.18 -4.49 1.95
C LEU A 18 5.80 -5.87 1.39
N LEU A 19 5.75 -6.03 0.06
CA LEU A 19 5.52 -7.32 -0.59
C LEU A 19 6.62 -8.34 -0.23
N LYS A 20 7.89 -7.93 -0.22
CA LYS A 20 9.02 -8.80 0.16
C LYS A 20 8.95 -9.25 1.62
N LYS A 21 8.33 -8.45 2.50
CA LYS A 21 8.05 -8.82 3.91
C LYS A 21 6.84 -9.75 4.05
N GLY A 22 6.18 -10.13 2.94
CA GLY A 22 5.00 -11.00 2.96
C GLY A 22 3.73 -10.28 3.41
N LEU A 23 3.71 -8.94 3.38
CA LEU A 23 2.54 -8.16 3.75
C LEU A 23 1.49 -8.21 2.63
N LYS A 24 0.23 -8.32 3.02
CA LYS A 24 -0.87 -8.56 2.09
C LYS A 24 -1.27 -7.29 1.33
N LEU A 25 -1.03 -7.32 0.03
CA LEU A 25 -1.60 -6.38 -0.91
C LEU A 25 -3.06 -6.78 -1.19
N VAL A 26 -3.98 -5.86 -0.97
CA VAL A 26 -5.43 -6.06 -1.10
C VAL A 26 -5.93 -5.60 -2.46
N ASP A 27 -5.41 -4.46 -2.96
CA ASP A 27 -5.87 -3.87 -4.21
C ASP A 27 -4.81 -2.98 -4.85
N ILE A 28 -4.98 -2.69 -6.14
CA ILE A 28 -4.16 -1.77 -6.93
C ILE A 28 -5.09 -0.91 -7.78
N ALA A 29 -4.97 0.41 -7.67
CA ALA A 29 -5.76 1.33 -8.48
C ALA A 29 -4.91 2.50 -9.01
N PRO A 30 -5.31 3.14 -10.13
CA PRO A 30 -4.69 4.39 -10.55
C PRO A 30 -4.91 5.49 -9.50
N ASN A 31 -3.91 6.35 -9.30
CA ASN A 31 -4.03 7.52 -8.45
C ASN A 31 -4.97 8.53 -9.12
N LYS A 32 -6.09 8.86 -8.48
CA LYS A 32 -7.10 9.77 -9.04
C LYS A 32 -6.55 11.18 -9.30
N ASN A 33 -5.55 11.60 -8.53
CA ASN A 33 -4.94 12.92 -8.66
C ASN A 33 -3.76 12.92 -9.66
N ALA A 34 -3.17 11.76 -9.90
CA ALA A 34 -2.07 11.58 -10.83
C ALA A 34 -2.28 10.25 -11.59
N PRO A 35 -3.06 10.23 -12.68
CA PRO A 35 -3.49 8.98 -13.34
C PRO A 35 -2.34 8.08 -13.86
N ARG A 36 -1.13 8.63 -13.99
CA ARG A 36 0.09 7.88 -14.35
C ARG A 36 0.73 7.13 -13.17
N GLU A 37 0.29 7.43 -11.96
CA GLU A 37 0.76 6.79 -10.74
C GLU A 37 -0.21 5.70 -10.30
N THR A 38 0.34 4.73 -9.57
CA THR A 38 -0.39 3.58 -9.05
C THR A 38 -0.44 3.67 -7.53
N VAL A 39 -1.61 3.43 -6.95
CA VAL A 39 -1.82 3.29 -5.50
C VAL A 39 -1.94 1.81 -5.18
N PHE A 40 -1.08 1.36 -4.26
CA PHE A 40 -1.06 0.00 -3.74
C PHE A 40 -1.77 -0.01 -2.38
N TYR A 41 -2.86 -0.75 -2.26
CA TYR A 41 -3.64 -0.81 -1.02
C TYR A 41 -3.27 -2.06 -0.23
N PHE A 42 -2.59 -1.89 0.90
CA PHE A 42 -2.25 -2.99 1.80
C PHE A 42 -3.32 -3.18 2.89
N GLU A 43 -3.41 -4.40 3.41
CA GLU A 43 -4.30 -4.71 4.53
C GLU A 43 -3.90 -3.88 5.76
N ARG A 44 -4.85 -3.21 6.41
CA ARG A 44 -4.57 -2.43 7.62
C ARG A 44 -4.28 -3.37 8.78
N THR A 45 -3.00 -3.58 9.03
CA THR A 45 -2.47 -4.33 10.16
C THR A 45 -1.33 -3.53 10.77
N ASP A 46 -1.05 -3.76 12.06
CA ASP A 46 0.04 -3.09 12.76
C ASP A 46 1.40 -3.42 12.13
N LYS A 47 1.55 -4.64 11.60
CA LYS A 47 2.75 -5.08 10.86
C LYS A 47 3.08 -4.20 9.65
N VAL A 48 2.06 -3.70 8.94
CA VAL A 48 2.29 -2.79 7.81
C VAL A 48 2.81 -1.45 8.32
N TRP A 49 2.26 -0.93 9.42
CA TRP A 49 2.75 0.32 10.01
C TRP A 49 4.16 0.19 10.57
N GLU A 50 4.49 -0.92 11.23
CA GLU A 50 5.84 -1.22 11.70
C GLU A 50 6.82 -1.28 10.53
N ALA A 51 6.49 -2.01 9.46
CA ALA A 51 7.33 -2.07 8.28
C ALA A 51 7.53 -0.71 7.60
N ILE A 52 6.51 0.15 7.57
CA ILE A 52 6.65 1.52 7.04
C ILE A 52 7.61 2.35 7.88
N LYS A 53 7.64 2.18 9.21
CA LYS A 53 8.58 2.90 10.10
C LYS A 53 10.02 2.42 9.95
N GLU A 54 10.22 1.19 9.50
CA GLU A 54 11.55 0.61 9.25
C GLU A 54 12.15 0.99 7.89
N PHE A 55 11.33 1.51 6.96
CA PHE A 55 11.72 1.87 5.60
C PHE A 55 12.23 3.32 5.53
#